data_AF-A0A923YAN5-F1
#
_entry.id   AF-A0A923YAN5-F1
#
_cell.length_a   1.000
_cell.length_b   1.000
_cell.length_c   1.000
_cell.angle_alpha   90.00
_cell.angle_beta   90.00
_cell.angle_gamma   90.00
#
_symmetry.space_group_name_H-M   'P 1'
#
loop_
_entity.id
_entity.type
_entity.pdbx_description
1 polymer ?
#
loop_
_entity_poly.entity_id
_entity_poly.type
_entity_poly.pdbx_seq_one_letter_code
_entity_poly.pdbx_strand_id
1 'polypeptide(L)' 'MTPEQLTGKHARLRQELAEAFSATAWRVGRIDRIVEELAETERVMASGQAQDEQTDK' A
#
# COMPACT_ATOMS: atom_id res chain seq x y z
N MET A 1 8.18 7.10 8.14
CA MET A 1 7.68 5.71 8.21
C MET A 1 8.87 4.80 7.98
N THR A 2 9.09 3.80 8.82
CA THR A 2 10.15 2.81 8.58
C THR A 2 9.70 1.82 7.48
N PRO A 3 10.64 1.12 6.82
CA PRO A 3 10.31 0.08 5.85
C PRO A 3 9.33 -0.96 6.41
N GLU A 4 9.52 -1.39 7.66
CA GLU A 4 8.63 -2.36 8.33
C GLU A 4 7.21 -1.80 8.52
N GLN A 5 7.07 -0.51 8.83
CA GLN A 5 5.77 0.15 8.94
C GLN A 5 5.06 0.25 7.58
N LEU A 6 5.80 0.47 6.50
CA LEU A 6 5.25 0.50 5.14
C LEU A 6 4.78 -0.89 4.70
N THR A 7 5.58 -1.93 4.94
CA THR A 7 5.20 -3.32 4.66
C THR A 7 3.96 -3.74 5.45
N GLY A 8 3.89 -3.38 6.74
CA GLY A 8 2.71 -3.63 7.57
C GLY A 8 1.46 -2.91 7.06
N LYS A 9 1.60 -1.64 6.66
CA LYS A 9 0.51 -0.87 6.05
C LYS A 9 0.05 -1.48 4.72
N HIS A 10 0.99 -1.87 3.85
CA HIS A 10 0.69 -2.50 2.56
C HIS A 10 -0.09 -3.80 2.71
N ALA A 11 0.38 -4.70 3.59
CA ALA A 11 -0.29 -5.97 3.87
C ALA A 11 -1.73 -5.75 4.39
N ARG A 12 -1.91 -4.80 5.30
CA ARG A 12 -3.23 -4.43 5.82
C ARG A 12 -4.15 -3.90 4.72
N LEU A 13 -3.68 -2.97 3.89
CA LEU A 13 -4.48 -2.42 2.79
C LEU A 13 -4.89 -3.49 1.78
N ARG A 14 -4.02 -4.47 1.48
CA ARG A 14 -4.39 -5.62 0.63
C ARG A 14 -5.48 -6.47 1.25
N GLN A 15 -5.42 -6.72 2.56
CA GLN A 15 -6.47 -7.47 3.26
C GLN A 15 -7.79 -6.71 3.23
N GLU A 16 -7.79 -5.42 3.56
CA GLU A 16 -8.99 -4.58 3.51
C GLU A 16 -9.58 -4.49 2.09
N LEU A 17 -8.73 -4.49 1.06
CA LEU A 17 -9.17 -4.54 -0.33
C LEU A 17 -9.87 -5.86 -0.63
N ALA A 18 -9.26 -7.00 -0.29
CA ALA A 18 -9.83 -8.33 -0.51
C ALA A 18 -11.19 -8.50 0.21
N GLU A 19 -11.31 -7.99 1.43
CA GLU A 19 -12.56 -7.95 2.18
C GLU A 19 -13.62 -7.07 1.49
N ALA A 20 -13.23 -5.89 1.00
CA ALA A 20 -14.14 -4.99 0.29
C ALA A 20 -14.65 -5.59 -1.03
N PHE A 21 -13.82 -6.32 -1.77
CA PHE A 21 -14.21 -7.06 -2.98
C PHE A 21 -15.08 -8.29 -2.66
N SER A 22 -14.89 -8.92 -1.49
CA SER A 22 -15.67 -10.08 -1.06
C SER A 22 -17.03 -9.70 -0.46
N ALA A 23 -17.23 -8.43 -0.13
CA ALA A 23 -18.48 -7.94 0.42
C ALA A 23 -19.58 -7.91 -0.65
N THR A 24 -20.75 -8.49 -0.34
CA THR A 24 -21.94 -8.50 -1.20
C THR A 24 -22.40 -7.09 -1.59
N ALA A 25 -22.14 -6.10 -0.72
CA ALA A 25 -22.36 -4.68 -1.01
C ALA A 25 -21.06 -4.05 -1.51
N TRP A 26 -20.94 -3.92 -2.82
CA TRP A 26 -19.79 -3.29 -3.46
C TRP A 26 -19.70 -1.81 -3.10
N ARG A 27 -18.78 -1.46 -2.20
CA ARG A 27 -18.57 -0.06 -1.77
C ARG A 27 -17.46 0.56 -2.62
N VAL A 28 -17.80 0.99 -3.84
CA VAL A 28 -16.85 1.59 -4.81
C VAL A 28 -15.94 2.63 -4.14
N GLY A 29 -16.50 3.61 -3.43
CA GLY A 29 -15.70 4.67 -2.80
C GLY A 29 -14.76 4.18 -1.68
N ARG A 30 -15.04 3.03 -1.05
CA ARG A 30 -14.10 2.42 -0.10
C ARG A 30 -12.97 1.70 -0.84
N ILE A 31 -13.30 1.00 -1.93
CA ILE A 31 -12.32 0.32 -2.77
C ILE A 31 -11.36 1.33 -3.40
N ASP A 32 -11.87 2.40 -4.01
CA ASP A 32 -11.05 3.45 -4.64
C ASP A 32 -10.07 4.07 -3.65
N ARG A 33 -10.53 4.38 -2.44
CA ARG A 33 -9.68 4.91 -1.37
C ARG A 33 -8.58 3.92 -0.97
N ILE A 34 -8.92 2.64 -0.78
CA ILE A 34 -7.92 1.62 -0.41
C ILE A 34 -6.88 1.47 -1.53
N VAL A 35 -7.30 1.48 -2.79
CA VAL A 35 -6.41 1.41 -3.95
C VAL A 35 -5.47 2.61 -4.01
N GLU A 36 -5.97 3.82 -3.79
CA GLU A 36 -5.15 5.03 -3.78
C GLU A 36 -4.13 5.02 -2.64
N GLU A 37 -4.55 4.63 -1.43
CA GLU A 37 -3.64 4.49 -0.29
C GLU A 37 -2.60 3.38 -0.49
N LEU A 38 -2.94 2.31 -1.22
CA LEU A 38 -2.02 1.23 -1.57
C LEU A 38 -0.98 1.69 -2.57
N ALA A 39 -1.40 2.37 -3.64
CA ALA A 39 -0.51 2.94 -4.65
C ALA A 39 0.47 3.96 -4.04
N GLU A 40 0.00 4.80 -3.11
CA GLU A 40 0.88 5.73 -2.40
C GLU A 40 1.89 5.00 -1.53
N THR A 41 1.46 3.96 -0.80
CA THR A 41 2.36 3.16 0.04
C THR A 41 3.44 2.47 -0.81
N GLU A 42 3.08 1.95 -1.98
CA GLU A 42 4.02 1.36 -2.95
C GLU A 42 5.00 2.38 -3.51
N ARG A 43 4.56 3.60 -3.84
CA ARG A 43 5.45 4.68 -4.26
C ARG A 43 6.47 5.04 -3.19
N VAL A 44 6.06 5.13 -1.93
CA VAL A 44 6.96 5.45 -0.81
C VAL A 44 7.96 4.31 -0.59
N MET A 45 7.53 3.04 -0.67
CA MET A 45 8.44 1.89 -0.58
C MET A 45 9.47 1.90 -1.71
N ALA A 46 9.03 2.09 -2.95
CA ALA A 46 9.92 2.15 -4.11
C ALA A 46 10.93 3.31 -4.02
N SER A 47 10.48 4.47 -3.54
CA SER A 47 11.33 5.65 -3.34
C SER A 47 12.35 5.45 -2.21
N GLY A 48 11.96 4.78 -1.13
CA GLY A 48 12.86 4.41 -0.04
C GLY A 48 13.92 3.40 -0.47
N GLN A 49 13.54 2.38 -1.24
CA GLN A 49 14.48 1.40 -1.80
C GLN A 49 15.46 2.03 -2.80
N ALA A 50 15.00 3.00 -3.60
CA ALA A 50 15.86 3.70 -4.55
C ALA A 50 16.92 4.60 -3.88
N GLN A 51 16.70 5.09 -2.66
CA GLN A 51 17.68 5.90 -1.93
C GLN A 51 18.79 5.07 -1.27
N ASP A 52 18.50 3.85 -0.82
CA ASP A 52 19.50 2.93 -0.29
C ASP A 52 20.48 2.46 -1.38
N GLU A 53 20.00 2.24 -2.61
CA GLU A 53 20.83 1.75 -3.72
C GLU A 53 21.73 2.84 -4.35
N GLN A 54 21.47 4.13 -4.10
CA GLN A 54 22.26 5.25 -4.64
C GLN A 54 23.44 5.66 -3.74
N THR A 55 23.55 5.13 -2.52
CA THR A 55 24.60 5.48 -1.54
C THR A 55 25.81 4.52 -1.59
N ASP A 56 25.76 3.46 -2.40
CA ASP A 56 26.86 2.49 -2.58
C ASP A 56 27.47 2.59 -4.00
N LYS A 57 27.97 3.76 -4.40
CA LYS A 57 28.76 3.90 -5.64
C LYS A 57 29.90 4.91 -5.54
#